data_AF-A0A2P2BT04-F1
#
_entry.id   AF-A0A2P2BT04-F1
#
_cell.length_a   1.000
_cell.length_b   1.000
_cell.length_c   1.000
_cell.angle_alpha   90.00
_cell.angle_beta   90.00
_cell.angle_gamma   90.00
#
_symmetry.space_group_name_H-M   'P 1'
#
loop_
_entity.id
_entity.type
_entity.pdbx_description
1 polymer ?
#
loop_
_entity_poly.entity_id
_entity_poly.type
_entity_poly.pdbx_seq_one_letter_code
_entity_poly.pdbx_strand_id
1 'polypeptide(L)'
;MEKFIHQLTSKLYSVLDNITYLDIEASKNSNKIKLIGVKFFNNQVYTFEEIINNDDKIYNINSLNDFIGDSYIAMFDLSSNKKFIENYINDKILDVKELVHVIKPYYSDYNIKDLNDILTNDKYISDLISIVNIVNNIIISIKKEDKLTLEPLTFKINSYLNKFSLPNWEWSELIDSVDDIKKLGSLEKKAEKN
;
A
#
# COMPACT_ATOMS: atom_id res chain seq x y z
N MET A 1 17.53 -12.30 -10.08
CA MET A 1 16.92 -10.97 -10.21
C MET A 1 15.62 -11.07 -11.01
N GLU A 2 15.66 -11.45 -12.29
CA GLU A 2 14.45 -11.68 -13.11
C GLU A 2 13.46 -12.69 -12.51
N LYS A 3 13.95 -13.78 -11.91
CA LYS A 3 13.09 -14.80 -11.27
C LYS A 3 12.27 -14.28 -10.08
N PHE A 4 12.80 -13.32 -9.32
CA PHE A 4 12.12 -12.72 -8.16
C PHE A 4 11.06 -11.72 -8.64
N ILE A 5 11.42 -10.84 -9.58
CA ILE A 5 10.50 -9.87 -10.20
C ILE A 5 9.34 -10.59 -10.91
N HIS A 6 9.65 -11.65 -11.67
CA HIS A 6 8.63 -12.47 -12.34
C HIS A 6 7.68 -13.14 -11.34
N GLN A 7 8.21 -13.74 -10.26
CA GLN A 7 7.39 -14.31 -9.17
C GLN A 7 6.56 -13.26 -8.43
N LEU A 8 7.06 -12.03 -8.29
CA LEU A 8 6.33 -10.89 -7.72
C LEU A 8 5.12 -10.57 -8.61
N THR A 9 5.36 -10.32 -9.89
CA THR A 9 4.32 -9.86 -10.83
C THR A 9 3.21 -10.87 -11.08
N SER A 10 3.50 -12.18 -11.06
CA SER A 10 2.49 -13.21 -11.33
C SER A 10 1.47 -13.39 -10.20
N LYS A 11 1.80 -12.93 -8.99
CA LYS A 11 0.96 -13.07 -7.79
C LYS A 11 0.34 -11.76 -7.32
N LEU A 12 0.76 -10.64 -7.89
CA LEU A 12 0.33 -9.32 -7.47
C LEU A 12 -0.93 -8.89 -8.23
N TYR A 13 -1.95 -8.55 -7.47
CA TYR A 13 -3.08 -7.75 -7.92
C TYR A 13 -3.34 -6.67 -6.88
N SER A 14 -3.88 -5.54 -7.28
CA SER A 14 -4.43 -4.55 -6.35
C SER A 14 -5.89 -4.31 -6.68
N VAL A 15 -6.69 -4.10 -5.63
CA VAL A 15 -8.08 -3.65 -5.75
C VAL A 15 -8.18 -2.16 -6.05
N LEU A 16 -7.07 -1.44 -5.88
CA LEU A 16 -6.91 -0.02 -6.15
C LEU A 16 -6.14 0.17 -7.46
N ASP A 17 -6.46 1.23 -8.19
CA ASP A 17 -5.72 1.65 -9.38
C ASP A 17 -5.09 3.03 -9.14
N ASN A 18 -4.06 3.37 -9.93
CA ASN A 18 -3.24 4.57 -9.75
C ASN A 18 -2.61 4.69 -8.34
N ILE A 19 -2.02 3.59 -7.87
CA ILE A 19 -1.34 3.51 -6.57
C ILE A 19 0.03 2.84 -6.70
N THR A 20 1.00 3.36 -5.97
CA THR A 20 2.35 2.81 -5.82
C THR A 20 2.53 2.33 -4.39
N TYR A 21 2.81 1.05 -4.22
CA TYR A 21 3.27 0.49 -2.95
C TYR A 21 4.78 0.58 -2.90
N LEU A 22 5.33 1.13 -1.83
CA LEU A 22 6.76 1.35 -1.67
C LEU A 22 7.25 0.74 -0.36
N ASP A 23 8.39 0.07 -0.44
CA ASP A 23 9.14 -0.46 0.70
C ASP A 23 10.58 0.06 0.66
N ILE A 24 11.12 0.34 1.85
CA ILE A 24 12.44 0.92 2.05
C ILE A 24 13.23 0.01 2.97
N GLU A 25 14.15 -0.76 2.38
CA GLU A 25 15.04 -1.65 3.09
C GLU A 25 16.38 -0.94 3.35
N ALA A 26 16.57 -0.43 4.56
CA ALA A 26 17.88 0.05 4.98
C ALA A 26 18.78 -1.14 5.35
N SER A 27 19.97 -1.23 4.73
CA SER A 27 20.93 -2.25 5.10
C SER A 27 21.53 -1.96 6.47
N LYS A 28 21.43 -2.90 7.41
CA LYS A 28 22.04 -2.76 8.75
C LYS A 28 23.58 -2.68 8.73
N ASN A 29 24.21 -3.19 7.66
CA ASN A 29 25.67 -3.35 7.56
C ASN A 29 26.30 -2.60 6.37
N SER A 30 25.52 -1.81 5.64
CA SER A 30 26.06 -0.97 4.57
C SER A 30 25.38 0.38 4.56
N ASN A 31 26.11 1.43 4.14
CA ASN A 31 25.54 2.76 3.89
C ASN A 31 24.70 2.72 2.60
N LYS A 32 23.78 1.77 2.48
CA LYS A 32 22.92 1.60 1.32
C LYS A 32 21.48 1.45 1.75
N ILE A 33 20.61 2.16 1.05
CA ILE A 33 19.17 2.02 1.14
C ILE A 33 18.71 1.36 -0.16
N LYS A 34 17.88 0.34 -0.03
CA LYS A 34 17.23 -0.30 -1.15
C LYS A 34 15.77 0.14 -1.17
N LEU A 35 15.35 0.70 -2.29
CA LEU A 35 13.98 1.10 -2.58
C LEU A 35 13.36 0.04 -3.46
N ILE A 36 12.18 -0.46 -3.07
CA ILE A 36 11.44 -1.44 -3.86
C ILE A 36 10.01 -0.95 -3.99
N GLY A 37 9.53 -0.82 -5.22
CA GLY A 37 8.19 -0.31 -5.51
C GLY A 37 7.41 -1.22 -6.45
N VAL A 38 6.10 -1.27 -6.26
CA VAL A 38 5.15 -1.83 -7.22
C VAL A 38 4.05 -0.80 -7.48
N LYS A 39 3.84 -0.45 -8.73
CA LYS A 39 2.80 0.48 -9.17
C LYS A 39 1.71 -0.26 -9.93
N PHE A 40 0.47 0.01 -9.55
CA PHE A 40 -0.73 -0.41 -10.26
C PHE A 40 -1.31 0.80 -10.99
N PHE A 41 -1.37 0.71 -12.31
CA PHE A 41 -1.91 1.79 -13.15
C PHE A 41 -2.55 1.22 -14.41
N ASN A 42 -3.80 1.57 -14.69
CA ASN A 42 -4.58 1.12 -15.85
C ASN A 42 -4.62 -0.41 -15.97
N ASN A 43 -4.82 -1.11 -14.84
CA ASN A 43 -4.78 -2.58 -14.73
C ASN A 43 -3.43 -3.22 -15.14
N GLN A 44 -2.34 -2.46 -15.11
CA GLN A 44 -0.99 -2.97 -15.35
C GLN A 44 -0.16 -2.85 -14.08
N VAL A 45 0.82 -3.75 -13.95
CA VAL A 45 1.75 -3.82 -12.81
C VAL A 45 3.14 -3.43 -13.29
N TYR A 46 3.72 -2.44 -12.64
CA TYR A 46 5.08 -1.98 -12.88
C TYR A 46 5.90 -2.18 -11.62
N THR A 47 7.17 -2.55 -11.76
CA THR A 47 8.07 -2.75 -10.62
C THR A 47 9.24 -1.78 -10.68
N PHE A 48 9.71 -1.37 -9.52
CA PHE A 48 10.85 -0.49 -9.34
C PHE A 48 11.80 -1.08 -8.31
N GLU A 49 13.09 -1.03 -8.60
CA GLU A 49 14.13 -1.37 -7.65
C GLU A 49 15.30 -0.42 -7.86
N GLU A 50 15.70 0.28 -6.79
CA GLU A 50 16.86 1.18 -6.81
C GLU A 50 17.67 0.99 -5.53
N ILE A 51 18.99 1.03 -5.65
CA ILE A 51 19.91 0.98 -4.52
C ILE A 51 20.67 2.30 -4.48
N ILE A 52 20.45 3.08 -3.43
CA ILE A 52 21.07 4.38 -3.20
C ILE A 52 22.09 4.29 -2.06
N ASN A 53 23.17 5.07 -2.13
CA ASN A 53 24.13 5.15 -1.03
C ASN A 53 23.67 6.18 0.00
N ASN A 54 23.50 5.76 1.26
CA ASN A 54 23.12 6.56 2.43
C ASN A 54 24.14 7.67 2.79
N ASP A 55 25.33 7.65 2.18
CA ASP A 55 26.36 8.69 2.35
C ASP A 55 26.08 9.94 1.51
N ASP A 56 25.23 9.83 0.48
CA ASP A 56 24.80 10.95 -0.34
C ASP A 56 23.77 11.77 0.46
N LYS A 57 24.20 12.92 1.00
CA LYS A 57 23.31 13.85 1.72
C LYS A 57 22.11 14.32 0.88
N ILE A 58 22.16 14.13 -0.44
CA ILE A 58 21.11 14.41 -1.41
C ILE A 58 20.97 13.15 -2.27
N TYR A 59 19.91 12.37 -2.04
CA TYR A 59 19.61 11.26 -2.93
C TYR A 59 19.10 11.80 -4.27
N ASN A 60 19.69 11.34 -5.36
CA ASN A 60 19.11 11.54 -6.68
C ASN A 60 18.03 10.48 -6.90
N ILE A 61 16.80 10.82 -6.54
CA ILE A 61 15.61 9.96 -6.63
C ILE A 61 14.71 10.34 -7.82
N ASN A 62 15.25 10.98 -8.86
CA ASN A 62 14.47 11.32 -10.06
C ASN A 62 13.80 10.08 -10.65
N SER A 63 14.49 8.94 -10.66
CA SER A 63 13.96 7.65 -11.10
C SER A 63 12.74 7.21 -10.28
N LEU A 64 12.78 7.38 -8.96
CA LEU A 64 11.65 7.06 -8.07
C LEU A 64 10.48 8.00 -8.33
N ASN A 65 10.74 9.30 -8.44
CA ASN A 65 9.70 10.30 -8.72
C ASN A 65 9.03 10.06 -10.08
N ASP A 66 9.82 9.75 -11.12
CA ASP A 66 9.30 9.40 -12.45
C ASP A 66 8.46 8.11 -12.39
N PHE A 67 8.89 7.12 -11.59
CA PHE A 67 8.14 5.88 -11.40
C PHE A 67 6.79 6.13 -10.70
N ILE A 68 6.79 6.90 -9.60
CA ILE A 68 5.59 7.26 -8.84
C ILE A 68 4.65 8.11 -9.72
N GLY A 69 5.16 9.17 -10.35
CA GLY A 69 4.35 10.15 -11.07
C GLY A 69 3.24 10.73 -10.17
N ASP A 70 1.99 10.71 -10.65
CA ASP A 70 0.85 11.27 -9.93
C ASP A 70 0.09 10.27 -9.03
N SER A 71 0.60 9.04 -8.88
CA SER A 71 -0.07 7.99 -8.10
C SER A 71 -0.03 8.27 -6.60
N TYR A 72 -1.00 7.74 -5.86
CA TYR A 72 -0.88 7.64 -4.40
C TYR A 72 0.27 6.71 -4.01
N ILE A 73 0.85 6.93 -2.84
CA ILE A 73 1.98 6.14 -2.34
C ILE A 73 1.57 5.46 -1.05
N ALA A 74 1.46 4.14 -1.04
CA ALA A 74 1.16 3.36 0.15
C ALA A 74 2.43 2.74 0.72
N MET A 75 2.67 2.97 2.01
CA MET A 75 3.81 2.42 2.74
C MET A 75 3.35 1.89 4.09
N PHE A 76 4.07 0.90 4.62
CA PHE A 76 3.82 0.41 5.97
C PHE A 76 4.61 1.21 6.99
N ASP A 77 3.91 1.79 7.97
CA ASP A 77 4.50 2.50 9.11
C ASP A 77 5.41 3.67 8.69
N LEU A 78 4.80 4.81 8.37
CA LEU A 78 5.54 6.00 7.94
C LEU A 78 6.53 6.51 9.01
N SER A 79 6.27 6.21 10.28
CA SER A 79 7.12 6.65 11.39
C SER A 79 8.54 6.09 11.28
N SER A 80 8.67 4.88 10.73
CA SER A 80 9.96 4.21 10.52
C SER A 80 10.81 4.89 9.45
N ASN A 81 10.18 5.53 8.47
CA ASN A 81 10.81 6.11 7.28
C ASN A 81 10.64 7.64 7.17
N LYS A 82 10.14 8.29 8.23
CA LYS A 82 9.71 9.69 8.23
C LYS A 82 10.73 10.66 7.63
N LYS A 83 12.00 10.54 8.03
CA LYS A 83 13.07 11.42 7.50
C LYS A 83 13.34 11.22 6.01
N PHE A 84 13.20 10.01 5.50
CA PHE A 84 13.38 9.76 4.06
C PHE A 84 12.20 10.34 3.30
N ILE A 85 10.99 10.03 3.76
CA ILE A 85 9.74 10.52 3.19
C ILE A 85 9.74 12.06 3.11
N GLU A 86 9.95 12.76 4.22
CA GLU A 86 9.88 14.22 4.30
C GLU A 86 10.86 14.94 3.36
N ASN A 87 12.00 14.33 3.07
CA ASN A 87 13.04 14.96 2.26
C ASN A 87 12.91 14.65 0.77
N TYR A 88 12.18 13.60 0.39
CA TYR A 88 12.32 12.99 -0.94
C TYR A 88 10.98 12.58 -1.58
N ILE A 89 9.93 12.30 -0.82
CA ILE A 89 8.66 11.80 -1.36
C ILE A 89 7.54 12.83 -1.12
N ASN A 90 6.77 13.16 -2.17
CA ASN A 90 5.78 14.24 -2.19
C ASN A 90 4.40 13.87 -1.59
N ASP A 91 3.49 14.84 -1.50
CA ASP A 91 2.26 14.98 -0.68
C ASP A 91 1.08 13.96 -0.81
N LYS A 92 1.25 12.73 -1.32
CA LYS A 92 0.15 11.73 -1.42
C LYS A 92 0.48 10.39 -0.79
N ILE A 93 1.06 10.44 0.40
CA ILE A 93 1.54 9.26 1.11
C ILE A 93 0.47 8.78 2.07
N LEU A 94 0.17 7.50 2.01
CA LEU A 94 -0.84 6.82 2.78
C LEU A 94 -0.16 5.82 3.73
N ASP A 95 -0.45 5.94 5.03
CA ASP A 95 0.05 4.99 6.01
C ASP A 95 -0.86 3.76 6.08
N VAL A 96 -0.33 2.61 5.65
CA VAL A 96 -1.05 1.32 5.72
C VAL A 96 -1.27 0.89 7.17
N LYS A 97 -0.37 1.26 8.08
CA LYS A 97 -0.57 1.01 9.50
C LYS A 97 -1.74 1.83 10.02
N GLU A 98 -1.87 3.10 9.64
CA GLU A 98 -3.03 3.92 9.99
C GLU A 98 -4.34 3.31 9.47
N LEU A 99 -4.35 2.82 8.22
CA LEU A 99 -5.49 2.10 7.66
C LEU A 99 -5.90 0.91 8.55
N VAL A 100 -4.93 0.11 8.99
CA VAL A 100 -5.17 -1.01 9.91
C VAL A 100 -5.73 -0.51 11.24
N HIS A 101 -5.17 0.55 11.82
CA HIS A 101 -5.63 1.11 13.10
C HIS A 101 -7.09 1.58 13.05
N VAL A 102 -7.46 2.29 11.98
CA VAL A 102 -8.81 2.84 11.83
C VAL A 102 -9.84 1.72 11.65
N ILE A 103 -9.52 0.70 10.86
CA ILE A 103 -10.47 -0.35 10.47
C ILE A 103 -10.47 -1.54 11.42
N LYS A 104 -9.31 -1.93 11.94
CA LYS A 104 -9.09 -3.08 12.82
C LYS A 104 -8.22 -2.66 14.03
N PRO A 105 -8.74 -1.82 14.94
CA PRO A 105 -7.96 -1.22 16.02
C PRO A 105 -7.28 -2.24 16.97
N TYR A 106 -7.81 -3.46 17.06
CA TYR A 106 -7.19 -4.55 17.83
C TYR A 106 -5.85 -5.04 17.29
N TYR A 107 -5.48 -4.68 16.06
CA TYR A 107 -4.22 -5.07 15.41
C TYR A 107 -3.26 -3.89 15.21
N SER A 108 -3.53 -2.77 15.89
CA SER A 108 -2.76 -1.51 15.86
C SER A 108 -1.25 -1.71 16.09
N ASP A 109 -0.90 -2.52 17.08
CA ASP A 109 0.49 -2.74 17.49
C ASP A 109 1.21 -3.84 16.71
N TYR A 110 0.54 -4.50 15.77
CA TYR A 110 1.12 -5.62 15.03
C TYR A 110 2.07 -5.15 13.94
N ASN A 111 3.16 -5.89 13.77
CA ASN A 111 4.07 -5.68 12.65
C ASN A 111 3.46 -6.26 11.35
N ILE A 112 4.08 -5.92 10.22
CA ILE A 112 3.60 -6.33 8.90
C ILE A 112 3.48 -7.86 8.74
N LYS A 113 4.37 -8.64 9.36
CA LYS A 113 4.35 -10.10 9.27
C LYS A 113 3.16 -10.67 10.04
N ASP A 114 2.95 -10.22 11.27
CA ASP A 114 1.82 -10.65 12.09
C ASP A 114 0.48 -10.27 11.42
N LEU A 115 0.40 -9.07 10.84
CA LEU A 115 -0.75 -8.62 10.08
C LEU A 115 -0.98 -9.46 8.83
N ASN A 116 0.07 -9.78 8.08
CA ASN A 116 -0.03 -10.63 6.90
C ASN A 116 -0.59 -12.01 7.29
N ASP A 117 -0.04 -12.62 8.33
CA ASP A 117 -0.45 -13.96 8.79
C ASP A 117 -1.93 -13.98 9.23
N ILE A 118 -2.42 -12.91 9.88
CA ILE A 118 -3.79 -12.84 10.41
C ILE A 118 -4.81 -12.40 9.35
N LEU A 119 -4.47 -11.42 8.51
CA LEU A 119 -5.42 -10.77 7.61
C LEU A 119 -5.53 -11.42 6.23
N THR A 120 -4.48 -12.13 5.80
CA THR A 120 -4.37 -12.62 4.42
C THR A 120 -4.37 -14.14 4.34
N ASN A 121 -3.93 -14.83 5.40
CA ASN A 121 -3.58 -16.26 5.41
C ASN A 121 -2.57 -16.67 4.33
N ASP A 122 -1.92 -15.71 3.66
CA ASP A 122 -0.88 -15.97 2.68
C ASP A 122 0.47 -16.14 3.36
N LYS A 123 1.31 -17.00 2.77
CA LYS A 123 2.69 -17.13 3.22
C LYS A 123 3.41 -15.79 3.04
N TYR A 124 4.00 -15.28 4.11
CA TYR A 124 4.92 -14.14 4.04
C TYR A 124 6.05 -14.41 3.03
N ILE A 125 6.19 -13.54 2.03
CA ILE A 125 7.23 -13.61 0.98
C ILE A 125 8.18 -12.43 1.08
N SER A 126 7.64 -11.23 1.27
CA SER A 126 8.36 -9.96 1.40
C SER A 126 7.40 -8.92 1.93
N ASP A 127 7.92 -7.87 2.57
CA ASP A 127 7.11 -6.77 3.09
C ASP A 127 6.22 -6.18 1.99
N LEU A 128 6.76 -5.82 0.84
CA LEU A 128 5.99 -5.22 -0.26
C LEU A 128 4.73 -6.02 -0.68
N ILE A 129 4.85 -7.34 -0.85
CA ILE A 129 3.70 -8.21 -1.17
C ILE A 129 2.69 -8.21 -0.02
N SER A 130 3.18 -8.29 1.22
CA SER A 130 2.33 -8.25 2.41
C SER A 130 1.58 -6.92 2.52
N ILE A 131 2.19 -5.78 2.20
CA ILE A 131 1.52 -4.48 2.16
C ILE A 131 0.33 -4.52 1.19
N VAL A 132 0.57 -4.97 -0.05
CA VAL A 132 -0.48 -5.07 -1.08
C VAL A 132 -1.62 -5.96 -0.62
N ASN A 133 -1.30 -7.15 -0.10
CA ASN A 133 -2.30 -8.12 0.36
C ASN A 133 -3.11 -7.60 1.56
N ILE A 134 -2.47 -6.93 2.52
CA ILE A 134 -3.16 -6.32 3.67
C ILE A 134 -4.15 -5.26 3.18
N VAL A 135 -3.71 -4.33 2.32
CA VAL A 135 -4.58 -3.27 1.78
C VAL A 135 -5.75 -3.88 1.01
N ASN A 136 -5.51 -4.84 0.12
CA ASN A 136 -6.56 -5.54 -0.60
C ASN A 136 -7.60 -6.16 0.33
N ASN A 137 -7.16 -6.93 1.33
CA ASN A 137 -8.06 -7.60 2.27
C ASN A 137 -8.90 -6.61 3.08
N ILE A 138 -8.29 -5.49 3.52
CA ILE A 138 -9.01 -4.44 4.24
C ILE A 138 -10.06 -3.79 3.34
N ILE A 139 -9.69 -3.34 2.14
CA ILE A 139 -10.63 -2.66 1.23
C ILE A 139 -11.77 -3.62 0.81
N ILE A 140 -11.46 -4.89 0.52
CA ILE A 140 -12.47 -5.91 0.24
C ILE A 140 -13.44 -6.06 1.41
N SER A 141 -12.92 -6.10 2.64
CA SER A 141 -13.75 -6.23 3.84
C SER A 141 -14.67 -5.03 4.01
N ILE A 142 -14.16 -3.80 3.87
CA ILE A 142 -14.95 -2.56 3.91
C ILE A 142 -16.05 -2.62 2.85
N LYS A 143 -15.72 -2.95 1.60
CA LYS A 143 -16.70 -2.99 0.51
C LYS A 143 -17.73 -4.12 0.66
N LYS A 144 -17.41 -5.20 1.37
CA LYS A 144 -18.40 -6.24 1.73
C LYS A 144 -19.35 -5.72 2.81
N GLU A 145 -18.83 -5.01 3.81
CA GLU A 145 -19.62 -4.42 4.89
C GLU A 145 -20.52 -3.27 4.39
N ASP A 146 -20.01 -2.39 3.52
CA ASP A 146 -20.76 -1.27 2.92
C ASP A 146 -21.99 -1.75 2.13
N LYS A 147 -21.95 -2.96 1.56
CA LYS A 147 -23.12 -3.56 0.87
C LYS A 147 -24.26 -3.92 1.82
N LEU A 148 -23.98 -4.02 3.11
CA LEU A 148 -24.95 -4.35 4.15
C LEU A 148 -25.51 -3.10 4.83
N THR A 149 -24.98 -1.91 4.51
CA THR A 149 -25.35 -0.64 5.13
C THR A 149 -25.79 0.39 4.08
N LEU A 150 -26.62 1.35 4.48
CA LEU A 150 -26.97 2.50 3.62
C LEU A 150 -25.93 3.63 3.70
N GLU A 151 -25.08 3.59 4.72
CA GLU A 151 -24.03 4.56 4.99
C GLU A 151 -22.68 3.86 4.88
N PRO A 152 -21.89 4.16 3.82
CA PRO A 152 -20.53 3.65 3.68
C PRO A 152 -19.64 4.04 4.85
N LEU A 153 -18.65 3.21 5.17
CA LEU A 153 -17.75 3.45 6.29
C LEU A 153 -16.95 4.75 6.13
N THR A 154 -16.46 5.03 4.92
CA THR A 154 -15.75 6.27 4.57
C THR A 154 -16.59 7.51 4.86
N PHE A 155 -17.87 7.49 4.51
CA PHE A 155 -18.82 8.56 4.83
C PHE A 155 -18.96 8.77 6.34
N LYS A 156 -19.07 7.70 7.14
CA LYS A 156 -19.17 7.79 8.60
C LYS A 156 -17.91 8.40 9.22
N ILE A 157 -16.74 7.93 8.81
CA ILE A 157 -15.44 8.44 9.28
C ILE A 157 -15.31 9.92 8.94
N ASN A 158 -15.52 10.29 7.68
CA ASN A 158 -15.40 11.67 7.23
C ASN A 158 -16.43 12.58 7.90
N SER A 159 -17.66 12.12 8.12
CA SER A 159 -18.68 12.88 8.86
C SER A 159 -18.23 13.16 10.30
N TYR A 160 -17.57 12.19 10.95
CA TYR A 160 -17.02 12.38 12.29
C TYR A 160 -15.83 13.35 12.28
N LEU A 161 -14.88 13.23 11.35
CA LEU A 161 -13.74 14.14 11.22
C LEU A 161 -14.19 15.59 10.96
N ASN A 162 -15.13 15.78 10.04
CA ASN A 162 -15.67 17.09 9.70
C ASN A 162 -16.36 17.77 10.88
N LYS A 163 -16.99 17.01 11.79
CA LYS A 163 -17.57 17.55 13.04
C LYS A 163 -16.52 18.26 13.91
N PHE A 164 -15.26 17.83 13.83
CA PHE A 164 -14.13 18.43 14.55
C PHE A 164 -13.26 19.34 13.66
N SER A 165 -13.74 19.71 12.47
CA SER A 165 -12.97 20.49 11.49
C SER A 165 -11.64 19.85 11.10
N LEU A 166 -11.56 18.52 11.16
CA LEU A 166 -10.42 17.75 10.68
C LEU A 166 -10.61 17.47 9.17
N PRO A 167 -9.51 17.35 8.41
CA PRO A 167 -9.60 16.97 7.00
C PRO A 167 -10.25 15.59 6.86
N ASN A 168 -10.81 15.32 5.67
CA ASN A 168 -11.26 13.98 5.34
C ASN A 168 -10.10 12.98 5.43
N TRP A 169 -10.44 11.74 5.73
CA TRP A 169 -9.49 10.65 5.80
C TRP A 169 -8.85 10.38 4.44
N GLU A 170 -7.53 10.33 4.37
CA GLU A 170 -6.77 10.27 3.11
C GLU A 170 -7.09 9.02 2.28
N TRP A 171 -7.42 7.91 2.93
CA TRP A 171 -7.82 6.67 2.25
C TRP A 171 -9.22 6.71 1.63
N SER A 172 -10.08 7.66 2.02
CA SER A 172 -11.49 7.62 1.67
C SER A 172 -11.75 7.69 0.16
N GLU A 173 -11.03 8.55 -0.56
CA GLU A 173 -11.16 8.71 -2.02
C GLU A 173 -10.84 7.40 -2.77
N LEU A 174 -9.73 6.75 -2.41
CA LEU A 174 -9.33 5.48 -3.00
C LEU A 174 -10.33 4.37 -2.70
N ILE A 175 -10.78 4.27 -1.45
CA ILE A 175 -11.78 3.28 -1.07
C ILE A 175 -13.06 3.52 -1.87
N ASP A 176 -13.57 4.74 -1.91
CA ASP A 176 -14.82 5.10 -2.58
C ASP A 176 -14.77 4.82 -4.10
N SER A 177 -13.60 4.99 -4.73
CA SER A 177 -13.39 4.70 -6.15
C SER A 177 -13.53 3.23 -6.56
N VAL A 178 -13.57 2.29 -5.59
CA VAL A 178 -13.76 0.87 -5.87
C VAL A 178 -15.24 0.59 -6.14
N ASP A 179 -15.59 0.58 -7.43
CA ASP A 179 -16.97 0.58 -7.91
C ASP A 179 -17.71 -0.76 -7.76
N ASP A 180 -17.04 -1.93 -7.77
CA ASP A 180 -17.68 -3.19 -7.33
C ASP A 180 -16.75 -4.43 -7.28
N ILE A 181 -16.84 -5.20 -6.18
CA ILE A 181 -16.07 -6.45 -5.91
C ILE A 181 -16.26 -7.54 -7.00
N LYS A 182 -17.28 -7.45 -7.86
CA LYS A 182 -17.51 -8.47 -8.91
C LYS A 182 -16.36 -8.58 -9.92
N LYS A 183 -15.53 -7.54 -10.09
CA LYS A 183 -14.26 -7.62 -10.85
C LYS A 183 -13.15 -8.35 -10.08
N LEU A 184 -13.18 -8.37 -8.74
CA LEU A 184 -12.17 -9.02 -7.90
C LEU A 184 -12.27 -10.55 -7.90
N GLY A 185 -13.48 -11.11 -7.92
CA GLY A 185 -13.67 -12.57 -8.12
C GLY A 185 -13.20 -13.09 -9.49
N SER A 186 -12.90 -12.20 -10.44
CA SER A 186 -12.26 -12.53 -11.73
C SER A 186 -10.73 -12.39 -11.70
N LEU A 187 -10.19 -11.61 -10.74
CA LEU A 187 -8.76 -11.43 -10.50
C LEU A 187 -8.19 -12.57 -9.64
N GLU A 188 -8.91 -13.01 -8.59
CA GLU A 188 -8.57 -14.23 -7.82
C GLU A 188 -8.47 -15.46 -8.74
N LYS A 189 -9.44 -15.65 -9.64
CA LYS A 189 -9.45 -16.76 -10.63
C LYS A 189 -8.35 -16.67 -11.70
N LYS A 190 -7.76 -15.49 -11.92
CA LYS A 190 -6.63 -15.32 -12.84
C LYS A 190 -5.30 -15.61 -12.16
N ALA A 191 -5.16 -15.27 -10.88
CA ALA A 191 -3.99 -15.58 -10.07
C ALA A 191 -3.87 -17.09 -9.76
N GLU A 192 -4.99 -17.81 -9.65
CA GLU A 192 -5.01 -19.29 -9.47
C GLU A 192 -4.64 -20.10 -10.73
N LYS A 193 -4.62 -19.46 -11.91
CA LYS A 193 -4.40 -20.14 -13.20
C LYS A 193 -2.98 -20.00 -13.77
N ASN A 194 -2.10 -19.25 -13.11
CA ASN A 194 -0.69 -19.05 -13.48
C ASN A 194 0.24 -19.55 -12.37
#